data_AF-A0A945G412-F1
#
_entry.id   AF-A0A945G412-F1
#
_cell.length_a   1.000
_cell.length_b   1.000
_cell.length_c   1.000
_cell.angle_alpha   90.00
_cell.angle_beta   90.00
_cell.angle_gamma   90.00
#
_symmetry.space_group_name_H-M   'P 1'
#
loop_
_entity.id
_entity.type
_entity.pdbx_description
1 polymer ?
#
loop_
_entity_poly.entity_id
_entity_poly.type
_entity_poly.pdbx_seq_one_letter_code
_entity_poly.pdbx_strand_id
1 'polypeptide(L)'
;MKAVATLSLSFLGWAALGQAADLPKFRHVTIDDQVKIGYGTAIADMNGDKKPDIILCDARNIAWYENPSWKKHIIVENLTPRDHVCIAVRDIDGDGKAEIAAGAQWNPGETSDTAKSGAVFYLIPPADRTQKWTPVQLEHEPTTHRMRWFATPT
;
A
#
# COMPACT_ATOMS: atom_id res chain seq x y z
N MET A 1 -51.81 12.54 66.28
CA MET A 1 -51.67 11.76 65.03
C MET A 1 -50.80 12.56 64.07
N LYS A 2 -49.56 12.13 63.79
CA LYS A 2 -48.69 12.73 62.76
C LYS A 2 -48.49 11.67 61.68
N ALA A 3 -48.96 11.95 60.47
CA ALA A 3 -48.83 11.04 59.33
C ALA A 3 -47.42 11.15 58.75
N VAL A 4 -46.76 10.01 58.58
CA VAL A 4 -45.49 9.89 57.84
C VAL A 4 -45.86 9.69 56.38
N ALA A 5 -45.46 10.62 55.51
CA ALA A 5 -45.60 10.48 54.08
C ALA A 5 -44.41 9.66 53.56
N THR A 6 -44.67 8.46 53.05
CA THR A 6 -43.66 7.65 52.36
C THR A 6 -43.53 8.13 50.92
N LEU A 7 -42.37 8.69 50.58
CA LEU A 7 -42.03 9.09 49.21
C LEU A 7 -41.56 7.85 48.44
N SER A 8 -42.39 7.32 47.55
CA SER A 8 -41.99 6.25 46.64
C SER A 8 -41.23 6.85 45.45
N LEU A 9 -39.92 6.63 45.39
CA LEU A 9 -39.09 7.03 44.25
C LEU A 9 -39.13 5.91 43.19
N SER A 10 -39.90 6.12 42.12
CA SER A 10 -39.94 5.21 40.98
C SER A 10 -38.73 5.44 40.08
N PHE A 11 -37.72 4.58 40.13
CA PHE A 11 -36.67 4.54 39.12
C PHE A 11 -37.22 3.90 37.83
N LEU A 12 -37.59 4.74 36.86
CA LEU A 12 -37.80 4.30 35.47
C LEU A 12 -36.42 3.99 34.87
N GLY A 13 -36.05 2.71 34.87
CA GLY A 13 -34.87 2.22 34.16
C GLY A 13 -35.06 2.39 32.66
N TRP A 14 -34.41 3.40 32.07
CA TRP A 14 -34.35 3.54 30.63
C TRP A 14 -33.30 2.57 30.10
N ALA A 15 -33.73 1.40 29.65
CA ALA A 15 -32.87 0.51 28.89
C ALA A 15 -32.58 1.18 27.54
N ALA A 16 -31.37 1.73 27.38
CA ALA A 16 -30.89 2.16 26.08
C ALA A 16 -30.72 0.92 25.20
N LEU A 17 -31.66 0.69 24.29
CA LEU A 17 -31.49 -0.26 23.20
C LEU A 17 -30.46 0.34 22.25
N GLY A 18 -29.19 -0.06 22.41
CA GLY A 18 -28.15 0.26 21.44
C GLY A 18 -28.53 -0.36 20.10
N GLN A 19 -28.86 0.47 19.12
CA GLN A 19 -29.00 0.03 17.72
C GLN A 19 -27.62 -0.42 17.26
N ALA A 20 -27.46 -1.72 17.00
CA ALA A 20 -26.27 -2.22 16.34
C ALA A 20 -26.14 -1.50 14.99
N ALA A 21 -25.00 -0.84 14.76
CA ALA A 21 -24.74 -0.20 13.48
C ALA A 21 -24.71 -1.27 12.38
N ASP A 22 -25.44 -1.06 11.29
CA ASP A 22 -25.34 -1.92 10.12
C ASP A 22 -23.89 -1.91 9.61
N LEU A 23 -23.28 -3.09 9.58
CA LEU A 23 -21.92 -3.25 9.07
C LEU A 23 -21.91 -3.00 7.55
N PRO A 24 -20.81 -2.45 6.99
CA PRO A 24 -20.66 -2.32 5.56
C PRO A 24 -20.77 -3.70 4.87
N LYS A 25 -21.52 -3.75 3.77
CA LYS A 25 -21.62 -4.93 2.92
C LYS A 25 -20.50 -4.90 1.90
N PHE A 26 -19.76 -5.98 1.80
CA PHE A 26 -18.65 -6.13 0.85
C PHE A 26 -19.06 -7.02 -0.32
N ARG A 27 -18.57 -6.68 -1.51
CA ARG A 27 -18.65 -7.54 -2.70
C ARG A 27 -17.23 -7.83 -3.15
N HIS A 28 -16.94 -9.10 -3.40
CA HIS A 28 -15.66 -9.51 -3.96
C HIS A 28 -15.55 -9.07 -5.42
N VAL A 29 -14.37 -8.55 -5.79
CA VAL A 29 -13.97 -8.23 -7.16
C VAL A 29 -12.59 -8.81 -7.38
N THR A 30 -12.48 -9.73 -8.34
CA THR A 30 -11.19 -10.20 -8.81
C THR A 30 -10.64 -9.20 -9.81
N ILE A 31 -9.46 -8.64 -9.52
CA ILE A 31 -8.76 -7.69 -10.39
C ILE A 31 -7.73 -8.42 -11.27
N ASP A 32 -6.92 -9.29 -10.68
CA ASP A 32 -5.90 -10.08 -11.38
C ASP A 32 -5.76 -11.43 -10.65
N ASP A 33 -6.11 -12.52 -11.32
CA ASP A 33 -5.98 -13.89 -10.83
C ASP A 33 -4.67 -14.58 -11.27
N GLN A 34 -3.79 -13.84 -11.95
CA GLN A 34 -2.49 -14.32 -12.44
C GLN A 34 -1.31 -13.90 -11.55
N VAL A 35 -1.57 -13.15 -10.47
CA VAL A 35 -0.58 -12.77 -9.46
C VAL A 35 0.13 -14.01 -8.91
N LYS A 36 1.47 -13.98 -8.85
CA LYS A 36 2.26 -15.14 -8.43
C LYS A 36 2.48 -15.18 -6.92
N ILE A 37 2.99 -14.10 -6.36
CA ILE A 37 3.24 -13.93 -4.91
C ILE A 37 2.37 -12.80 -4.38
N GLY A 38 2.35 -11.64 -5.06
CA GLY A 38 1.60 -10.46 -4.63
C GLY A 38 1.93 -9.99 -3.21
N TYR A 39 3.17 -9.55 -3.00
CA TYR A 39 3.72 -9.37 -1.67
C TYR A 39 3.52 -7.96 -1.09
N GLY A 40 3.98 -6.94 -1.82
CA GLY A 40 3.85 -5.53 -1.41
C GLY A 40 2.71 -4.85 -2.15
N THR A 41 1.85 -4.10 -1.46
CA THR A 41 0.79 -3.31 -2.08
C THR A 41 0.77 -1.88 -1.59
N ALA A 42 0.33 -0.98 -2.46
CA ALA A 42 0.08 0.42 -2.14
C ALA A 42 -1.11 0.96 -2.93
N ILE A 43 -1.67 2.07 -2.46
CA ILE A 43 -2.72 2.82 -3.13
C ILE A 43 -2.21 4.23 -3.36
N ALA A 44 -2.27 4.71 -4.60
CA ALA A 44 -1.93 6.08 -4.98
C ALA A 44 -2.56 6.44 -6.32
N ASP A 45 -2.58 7.73 -6.65
CA ASP A 45 -2.92 8.21 -7.99
C ASP A 45 -1.67 8.12 -8.88
N MET A 46 -1.71 7.27 -9.91
CA MET A 46 -0.56 7.03 -10.77
C MET A 46 -0.60 7.84 -12.06
N ASN A 47 -1.76 8.36 -12.47
CA ASN A 47 -1.94 9.05 -13.76
C ASN A 47 -2.40 10.51 -13.62
N GLY A 48 -2.75 10.97 -12.42
CA GLY A 48 -3.17 12.33 -12.09
C GLY A 48 -4.68 12.55 -12.24
N ASP A 49 -5.48 11.49 -12.37
CA ASP A 49 -6.93 11.57 -12.58
C ASP A 49 -7.75 11.69 -11.28
N LYS A 50 -7.05 11.73 -10.14
CA LYS A 50 -7.59 11.79 -8.77
C LYS A 50 -8.34 10.54 -8.33
N LYS A 51 -8.13 9.41 -8.99
CA LYS A 51 -8.67 8.11 -8.58
C LYS A 51 -7.56 7.29 -7.91
N PRO A 52 -7.89 6.57 -6.84
CA PRO A 52 -6.94 5.66 -6.23
C PRO A 52 -6.73 4.43 -7.12
N ASP A 53 -5.50 4.21 -7.53
CA ASP A 53 -5.04 3.02 -8.22
C ASP A 53 -4.41 2.01 -7.24
N ILE A 54 -4.25 0.77 -7.69
CA ILE A 54 -3.57 -0.27 -6.91
C ILE A 54 -2.18 -0.50 -7.49
N ILE A 55 -1.15 -0.47 -6.66
CA ILE A 55 0.22 -0.82 -7.02
C ILE A 55 0.57 -2.13 -6.33
N LEU A 56 1.13 -3.07 -7.08
CA LEU A 56 1.47 -4.41 -6.63
C LEU A 56 2.94 -4.72 -6.95
N CYS A 57 3.66 -5.17 -5.93
CA CYS A 57 4.96 -5.81 -6.03
C CYS A 57 4.74 -7.33 -6.06
N ASP A 58 4.86 -7.92 -7.24
CA ASP A 58 4.76 -9.37 -7.45
C ASP A 58 6.16 -10.02 -7.49
N ALA A 59 6.25 -11.32 -7.77
CA ALA A 59 7.50 -12.07 -7.75
C ALA A 59 8.61 -11.50 -8.66
N ARG A 60 8.23 -11.03 -9.84
CA ARG A 60 9.17 -10.62 -10.92
C ARG A 60 8.85 -9.28 -11.54
N ASN A 61 7.79 -8.63 -11.10
CA ASN A 61 7.37 -7.34 -11.64
C ASN A 61 6.74 -6.48 -10.55
N ILE A 62 6.81 -5.17 -10.78
CA ILE A 62 5.96 -4.20 -10.11
C ILE A 62 5.00 -3.69 -11.18
N ALA A 63 3.71 -3.64 -10.85
CA ALA A 63 2.65 -3.21 -11.74
C ALA A 63 1.66 -2.31 -11.02
N TRP A 64 0.92 -1.51 -11.77
CA TRP A 64 -0.25 -0.80 -11.25
C TRP A 64 -1.51 -1.17 -12.03
N TYR A 65 -2.67 -1.06 -11.37
CA TYR A 65 -3.98 -1.36 -11.90
C TYR A 65 -4.82 -0.09 -11.90
N GLU A 66 -5.16 0.38 -13.10
CA GLU A 66 -5.76 1.68 -13.35
C GLU A 66 -7.26 1.70 -13.05
N ASN A 67 -7.68 2.50 -12.09
CA ASN A 67 -9.08 2.69 -11.75
C ASN A 67 -9.82 3.50 -12.84
N PRO A 68 -11.04 3.13 -13.27
CA PRO A 68 -11.89 2.02 -12.81
C PRO A 68 -11.79 0.75 -13.65
N SER A 69 -11.01 0.78 -14.74
CA SER A 69 -10.92 -0.35 -15.68
C SER A 69 -10.19 -1.56 -15.09
N TRP A 70 -9.39 -1.31 -14.06
CA TRP A 70 -8.40 -2.21 -13.47
C TRP A 70 -7.40 -2.77 -14.49
N LYS A 71 -7.17 -2.03 -15.58
CA LYS A 71 -6.17 -2.39 -16.58
C LYS A 71 -4.80 -2.40 -15.93
N LYS A 72 -4.08 -3.52 -16.10
CA LYS A 72 -2.72 -3.71 -15.59
C LYS A 72 -1.71 -3.00 -16.48
N HIS A 73 -0.80 -2.27 -15.86
CA HIS A 73 0.35 -1.63 -16.48
C HIS A 73 1.61 -2.07 -15.77
N ILE A 74 2.57 -2.61 -16.52
CA ILE A 74 3.84 -3.09 -15.97
C ILE A 74 4.80 -1.90 -15.82
N ILE A 75 5.21 -1.62 -14.58
CA ILE A 75 6.17 -0.56 -14.26
C ILE A 75 7.58 -1.05 -14.55
N VAL A 76 7.94 -2.21 -14.01
CA VAL A 76 9.28 -2.78 -14.19
C VAL A 76 9.23 -4.29 -14.00
N GLU A 77 10.19 -4.99 -14.61
CA GLU A 77 10.36 -6.43 -14.50
C GLU A 77 11.81 -6.75 -14.16
N ASN A 78 12.02 -7.84 -13.41
CA ASN A 78 13.34 -8.45 -13.22
C ASN A 78 14.44 -7.47 -12.77
N LEU A 79 14.13 -6.53 -11.87
CA LEU A 79 15.12 -5.61 -11.26
C LEU A 79 16.40 -6.33 -10.82
N THR A 80 16.27 -7.56 -10.32
CA THR A 80 17.39 -8.41 -9.90
C THR A 80 17.13 -9.88 -10.28
N PRO A 81 18.15 -10.77 -10.22
CA PRO A 81 17.96 -12.20 -10.42
C PRO A 81 17.03 -12.87 -9.39
N ARG A 82 16.81 -12.22 -8.24
CA ARG A 82 15.93 -12.64 -7.16
C ARG A 82 14.61 -11.86 -7.19
N ASP A 83 13.74 -12.15 -6.24
CA ASP A 83 12.41 -11.57 -6.09
C ASP A 83 12.42 -10.10 -5.64
N HIS A 84 11.29 -9.44 -5.93
CA HIS A 84 10.95 -8.11 -5.39
C HIS A 84 10.25 -8.29 -4.04
N VAL A 85 10.41 -7.31 -3.14
CA VAL A 85 10.11 -7.49 -1.71
C VAL A 85 9.21 -6.41 -1.17
N CYS A 86 9.51 -5.14 -1.43
CA CYS A 86 8.71 -4.05 -0.89
C CYS A 86 8.73 -2.84 -1.81
N ILE A 87 7.71 -2.00 -1.64
CA ILE A 87 7.56 -0.75 -2.37
C ILE A 87 7.21 0.38 -1.41
N ALA A 88 7.69 1.57 -1.70
CA ALA A 88 7.18 2.83 -1.16
C ALA A 88 6.63 3.65 -2.31
N VAL A 89 5.36 4.08 -2.20
CA VAL A 89 4.64 4.80 -3.26
C VAL A 89 4.06 6.09 -2.69
N ARG A 90 4.39 7.24 -3.30
CA ARG A 90 3.90 8.57 -2.91
C ARG A 90 4.26 9.58 -4.00
N ASP A 91 3.42 10.59 -4.18
CA ASP A 91 3.77 11.82 -4.92
C ASP A 91 4.83 12.60 -4.13
N ILE A 92 6.07 12.57 -4.60
CA ILE A 92 7.22 13.19 -3.92
C ILE A 92 7.66 14.50 -4.57
N ASP A 93 7.26 14.76 -5.82
CA ASP A 93 7.63 15.98 -6.54
C ASP A 93 6.49 17.02 -6.63
N GLY A 94 5.28 16.64 -6.21
CA GLY A 94 4.10 17.49 -6.17
C GLY A 94 3.38 17.63 -7.51
N ASP A 95 3.66 16.78 -8.50
CA ASP A 95 3.00 16.80 -9.81
C ASP A 95 1.58 16.20 -9.80
N GLY A 96 1.15 15.64 -8.66
CA GLY A 96 -0.14 15.00 -8.48
C GLY A 96 -0.16 13.52 -8.87
N LYS A 97 0.99 12.92 -9.18
CA LYS A 97 1.15 11.51 -9.54
C LYS A 97 2.21 10.89 -8.65
N ALA A 98 2.09 9.60 -8.33
CA ALA A 98 2.99 8.98 -7.36
C ALA A 98 4.26 8.37 -7.97
N GLU A 99 5.39 8.53 -7.29
CA GLU A 99 6.68 7.89 -7.57
C GLU A 99 6.87 6.63 -6.71
N ILE A 100 7.85 5.80 -7.10
CA ILE A 100 8.07 4.49 -6.52
C ILE A 100 9.55 4.28 -6.16
N ALA A 101 9.79 3.85 -4.93
CA ALA A 101 10.99 3.12 -4.57
C ALA A 101 10.67 1.64 -4.37
N ALA A 102 11.61 0.76 -4.71
CA ALA A 102 11.46 -0.68 -4.65
C ALA A 102 12.65 -1.34 -3.96
N GLY A 103 12.37 -2.31 -3.09
CA GLY A 103 13.34 -3.21 -2.48
C GLY A 103 13.29 -4.58 -3.15
N ALA A 104 14.46 -5.15 -3.45
CA ALA A 104 14.59 -6.43 -4.12
C ALA A 104 15.83 -7.20 -3.63
N GLN A 105 16.04 -8.41 -4.18
CA GLN A 105 17.22 -9.23 -3.91
C GLN A 105 17.35 -9.66 -2.46
N TRP A 106 16.24 -9.97 -1.80
CA TRP A 106 16.27 -10.33 -0.39
C TRP A 106 16.99 -11.66 -0.16
N ASN A 107 18.03 -11.59 0.66
CA ASN A 107 18.75 -12.75 1.15
C ASN A 107 19.30 -12.42 2.56
N PRO A 108 18.55 -12.68 3.63
CA PRO A 108 18.96 -12.27 4.98
C PRO A 108 20.18 -13.04 5.50
N GLY A 109 20.56 -14.15 4.86
CA GLY A 109 21.76 -14.91 5.19
C GLY A 109 23.04 -14.38 4.54
N GLU A 110 22.94 -13.35 3.69
CA GLU A 110 24.07 -12.69 3.03
C GLU A 110 23.95 -11.17 3.21
N THR A 111 24.95 -10.56 3.83
CA THR A 111 24.93 -9.12 4.17
C THR A 111 26.16 -8.36 3.65
N SER A 112 27.04 -9.04 2.91
CA SER A 112 28.34 -8.51 2.49
C SER A 112 28.51 -8.43 0.98
N ASP A 113 27.95 -9.39 0.24
CA ASP A 113 28.06 -9.46 -1.21
C ASP A 113 26.89 -8.73 -1.89
N THR A 114 27.19 -7.56 -2.45
CA THR A 114 26.23 -6.68 -3.11
C THR A 114 25.61 -7.30 -4.37
N ALA A 115 26.25 -8.31 -4.96
CA ALA A 115 25.69 -9.06 -6.09
C ALA A 115 24.72 -10.16 -5.66
N LYS A 116 24.65 -10.50 -4.36
CA LYS A 116 23.88 -11.64 -3.84
C LYS A 116 22.75 -11.28 -2.88
N SER A 117 22.76 -10.06 -2.32
CA SER A 117 21.74 -9.58 -1.38
C SER A 117 21.45 -8.11 -1.59
N GLY A 118 20.28 -7.66 -1.14
CA GLY A 118 19.92 -6.26 -0.89
C GLY A 118 20.07 -5.32 -2.09
N ALA A 119 18.96 -4.93 -2.69
CA ALA A 119 18.94 -3.85 -3.67
C ALA A 119 17.78 -2.91 -3.40
N VAL A 120 18.05 -1.61 -3.48
CA VAL A 120 17.04 -0.56 -3.45
C VAL A 120 17.09 0.17 -4.78
N PHE A 121 15.93 0.48 -5.34
CA PHE A 121 15.79 1.20 -6.59
C PHE A 121 14.86 2.39 -6.40
N TYR A 122 15.21 3.52 -6.98
CA TYR A 122 14.25 4.54 -7.38
C TYR A 122 13.80 4.24 -8.81
N LEU A 123 12.50 4.29 -9.08
CA LEU A 123 11.96 4.06 -10.42
C LEU A 123 11.58 5.41 -11.03
N ILE A 124 12.27 5.81 -12.10
CA ILE A 124 11.99 7.07 -12.80
C ILE A 124 10.75 6.89 -13.68
N PRO A 125 9.66 7.64 -13.44
CA PRO A 125 8.47 7.57 -14.27
C PRO A 125 8.71 8.20 -15.65
N PRO A 126 8.22 7.58 -16.74
CA PRO A 126 8.08 8.24 -18.03
C PRO A 126 6.90 9.23 -18.03
N ALA A 127 6.85 10.10 -19.04
CA ALA A 127 5.72 11.03 -19.20
C ALA A 127 4.37 10.30 -19.33
N ASP A 128 4.34 9.22 -20.13
CA ASP A 128 3.23 8.25 -20.16
C ASP A 128 3.51 7.12 -19.16
N ARG A 129 2.97 7.25 -17.94
CA ARG A 129 3.18 6.29 -16.83
C ARG A 129 2.55 4.91 -17.06
N THR A 130 1.89 4.67 -18.21
CA THR A 130 1.52 3.31 -18.66
C THR A 130 2.69 2.54 -19.26
N GLN A 131 3.76 3.23 -19.66
CA GLN A 131 5.00 2.62 -20.15
C GLN A 131 5.90 2.16 -19.00
N LYS A 132 6.92 1.38 -19.32
CA LYS A 132 7.94 0.92 -18.34
C LYS A 132 8.76 2.09 -17.79
N TRP A 133 9.07 2.01 -16.50
CA TRP A 133 9.86 2.99 -15.78
C TRP A 133 11.33 2.61 -15.80
N THR A 134 12.20 3.61 -15.67
CA THR A 134 13.65 3.38 -15.68
C THR A 134 14.16 3.18 -14.25
N PRO A 135 14.72 2.01 -13.91
CA PRO A 135 15.25 1.79 -12.57
C PRO A 135 16.62 2.45 -12.39
N VAL A 136 16.79 3.13 -11.26
CA VAL A 136 18.07 3.63 -10.76
C VAL A 136 18.38 2.89 -9.47
N GLN A 137 19.43 2.07 -9.49
CA GLN A 137 19.89 1.39 -8.28
C GLN A 137 20.51 2.40 -7.32
N LEU A 138 20.05 2.39 -6.07
CA LEU A 138 20.59 3.18 -4.97
C LEU A 138 21.65 2.38 -4.21
N GLU A 139 22.15 2.96 -3.13
CA GLU A 139 23.13 2.31 -2.26
C GLU A 139 22.67 0.92 -1.82
N HIS A 140 23.65 0.02 -1.66
CA HIS A 140 23.38 -1.35 -1.25
C HIS A 140 22.83 -1.34 0.17
N GLU A 141 21.57 -1.75 0.31
CA GLU A 141 20.96 -1.94 1.62
C GLU A 141 20.61 -3.40 1.88
N PRO A 142 21.49 -4.13 2.60
CA PRO A 142 21.31 -5.53 2.88
C PRO A 142 20.03 -5.72 3.69
N THR A 143 19.31 -6.80 3.42
CA THR A 143 18.10 -7.20 4.17
C THR A 143 16.90 -6.24 4.08
N THR A 144 16.91 -5.28 3.14
CA THR A 144 15.76 -4.40 2.89
C THR A 144 14.49 -5.22 2.69
N HIS A 145 13.55 -5.02 3.61
CA HIS A 145 12.30 -5.80 3.65
C HIS A 145 11.06 -4.90 3.70
N ARG A 146 11.18 -3.66 4.18
CA ARG A 146 10.11 -2.65 4.18
C ARG A 146 10.71 -1.28 3.98
N MET A 147 9.95 -0.38 3.34
CA MET A 147 10.35 1.01 3.13
C MET A 147 9.12 1.92 3.15
N ARG A 148 9.34 3.20 3.46
CA ARG A 148 8.33 4.26 3.44
C ARG A 148 9.01 5.56 3.06
N TRP A 149 8.31 6.38 2.28
CA TRP A 149 8.65 7.79 2.16
C TRP A 149 8.28 8.53 3.45
N PHE A 150 9.15 9.40 3.94
CA PHE A 150 8.87 10.31 5.05
C PHE A 150 9.02 11.75 4.56
N ALA A 151 8.13 12.63 5.00
CA ALA A 151 8.30 14.05 4.78
C ALA A 151 9.29 14.58 5.81
N THR A 152 10.30 15.33 5.38
CA THR A 152 11.14 16.10 6.29
C THR A 152 10.33 17.33 6.75
N PRO A 153 10.25 17.60 8.07
CA PRO A 153 9.72 18.87 8.54
C PRO A 153 10.51 20.02 7.91
N THR A 154 9.81 20.95 7.29
CA THR A 154 10.35 22.25 6.84
C THR A 154 10.55 23.18 8.01
#